data_AF-X1M2T9-F1
#
_entry.id   AF-X1M2T9-F1
#
_cell.length_a   1.000
_cell.length_b   1.000
_cell.length_c   1.000
_cell.angle_alpha   90.00
_cell.angle_beta   90.00
_cell.angle_gamma   90.00
#
_symmetry.space_group_name_H-M   'P 1'
#
loop_
_entity.id
_entity.type
_entity.pdbx_description
1 polymer ?
#
loop_
_entity_poly.entity_id
_entity_poly.type
_entity_poly.pdbx_seq_one_letter_code
_entity_poly.pdbx_strand_id
1 'polypeptide(L)'
;MKRVPEKDVEQFWKKKEEDIGEKIKGKSMAEFIGGYQNFSGPILGILFYTESAFYFQAFPRRNWLFSFMRAEQPEREENQLNFRILWSDVEKIELPPRKHPFLALLS
;
A
#
# COMPACT_ATOMS: atom_id res chain seq x y z
N MET A 1 7.75 14.25 16.62
CA MET A 1 6.75 13.72 15.67
C MET A 1 5.39 13.76 16.33
N LYS A 2 4.40 14.50 15.78
CA LYS A 2 3.02 14.45 16.28
C LYS A 2 2.44 13.08 15.88
N ARG A 3 1.84 12.33 16.82
CA ARG A 3 1.14 11.09 16.49
C ARG A 3 -0.12 11.46 15.71
N VAL A 4 -0.39 10.75 14.62
CA VAL A 4 -1.66 10.85 13.91
C VAL A 4 -2.75 10.30 14.85
N PRO A 5 -3.87 11.03 15.04
CA PRO A 5 -5.01 10.51 15.78
C PRO A 5 -5.52 9.21 15.14
N GLU A 6 -5.80 8.20 15.97
CA GLU A 6 -6.31 6.90 15.52
C GLU A 6 -7.60 7.03 14.68
N LYS A 7 -8.46 7.99 15.04
CA LYS A 7 -9.70 8.32 14.31
C LYS A 7 -9.47 8.74 12.86
N ASP A 8 -8.38 9.47 12.59
CA ASP A 8 -8.08 9.95 11.24
C ASP A 8 -7.64 8.78 10.34
N VAL A 9 -6.94 7.80 10.93
CA VAL A 9 -6.52 6.56 10.25
C VAL A 9 -7.75 5.69 9.94
N GLU A 10 -8.65 5.52 10.90
CA GLU A 10 -9.89 4.78 10.70
C GLU A 10 -10.78 5.41 9.62
N GLN A 11 -10.95 6.73 9.64
CA GLN A 11 -11.74 7.45 8.65
C GLN A 11 -11.14 7.34 7.26
N PHE A 12 -9.81 7.40 7.13
CA PHE A 12 -9.11 7.16 5.87
C PHE A 12 -9.45 5.78 5.29
N TRP A 13 -9.33 4.72 6.10
CA TRP A 13 -9.62 3.37 5.63
C TRP A 13 -11.10 3.15 5.32
N LYS A 14 -12.00 3.72 6.13
CA LYS A 14 -13.44 3.65 5.87
C LYS A 14 -13.80 4.28 4.53
N LYS A 15 -13.28 5.49 4.27
CA LYS A 15 -13.46 6.16 2.96
C LYS A 15 -12.88 5.30 1.83
N LYS A 16 -11.70 4.71 2.03
CA LYS A 16 -11.07 3.83 1.04
C LYS A 16 -11.93 2.61 0.72
N GLU A 17 -12.54 1.98 1.72
CA GLU A 17 -13.47 0.87 1.53
C GLU A 17 -14.74 1.30 0.78
N GLU A 18 -15.27 2.49 1.08
CA GLU A 18 -16.41 3.08 0.37
C GLU A 18 -16.06 3.35 -1.11
N ASP A 19 -14.88 3.92 -1.38
CA ASP A 19 -14.40 4.20 -2.74
C ASP A 19 -14.18 2.92 -3.57
N ILE A 20 -13.71 1.84 -2.93
CA ILE A 20 -13.50 0.53 -3.59
C ILE A 20 -14.81 -0.25 -3.73
N GLY A 21 -15.77 -0.02 -2.82
CA GLY A 21 -16.99 -0.81 -2.70
C GLY A 21 -16.80 -2.16 -2.02
N GLU A 22 -15.62 -2.43 -1.43
CA GLU A 22 -15.31 -3.68 -0.73
C GLU A 22 -14.58 -3.44 0.60
N LYS A 23 -14.78 -4.36 1.54
CA LYS A 23 -14.06 -4.36 2.82
C LYS A 23 -12.62 -4.81 2.65
N ILE A 24 -11.70 -4.07 3.26
CA ILE A 24 -10.27 -4.40 3.28
C ILE A 24 -10.05 -5.46 4.35
N LYS A 25 -9.57 -6.63 3.93
CA LYS A 25 -9.32 -7.80 4.79
C LYS A 25 -7.95 -7.74 5.47
N GLY A 26 -6.98 -7.14 4.81
CA GLY A 26 -5.66 -6.92 5.38
C GLY A 26 -4.87 -5.86 4.64
N LYS A 27 -3.90 -5.27 5.35
CA LYS A 27 -3.07 -4.16 4.88
C LYS A 27 -1.69 -4.23 5.53
N SER A 28 -0.66 -3.87 4.79
CA SER A 28 0.72 -3.83 5.26
C SER A 28 1.53 -2.78 4.50
N MET A 29 2.52 -2.19 5.17
CA MET A 29 3.60 -1.49 4.48
C MET A 29 4.35 -2.49 3.59
N ALA A 30 4.69 -2.08 2.37
CA ALA A 30 5.40 -2.91 1.40
C ALA A 30 6.29 -2.06 0.49
N GLU A 31 7.35 -2.68 -0.02
CA GLU A 31 8.15 -2.12 -1.09
C GLU A 31 7.88 -2.90 -2.37
N PHE A 32 7.45 -2.20 -3.42
CA PHE A 32 7.40 -2.76 -4.75
C PHE A 32 8.81 -2.80 -5.34
N ILE A 33 9.27 -3.98 -5.75
CA ILE A 33 10.62 -4.18 -6.28
C ILE A 33 10.65 -3.97 -7.80
N GLY A 34 9.71 -4.55 -8.55
CA GLY A 34 9.70 -4.49 -10.01
C GLY A 34 8.78 -5.55 -10.65
N GLY A 35 8.72 -5.55 -11.99
CA GLY A 35 8.12 -6.64 -12.77
C GLY A 35 6.63 -6.52 -13.08
N TYR A 36 6.00 -5.36 -12.88
CA TYR A 36 4.58 -5.15 -13.17
C TYR A 36 4.38 -3.95 -14.13
N GLN A 37 3.89 -4.24 -15.34
CA GLN A 37 3.59 -3.26 -16.39
C GLN A 37 4.71 -2.22 -16.58
N ASN A 38 4.34 -0.93 -16.69
CA ASN A 38 5.25 0.21 -16.84
C ASN A 38 5.72 0.78 -15.49
N PHE A 39 5.59 0.02 -14.39
CA PHE A 39 5.94 0.47 -13.05
C PHE A 39 7.38 0.10 -12.72
N SER A 40 8.24 1.09 -12.51
CA SER A 40 9.66 0.91 -12.18
C SER A 40 9.89 1.05 -10.68
N GLY A 41 10.36 -0.02 -10.05
CA GLY A 41 10.77 -0.02 -8.64
C GLY A 41 12.23 0.40 -8.43
N PRO A 42 12.71 0.47 -7.18
CA PRO A 42 11.97 0.20 -5.94
C PRO A 42 11.12 1.39 -5.46
N ILE A 43 9.91 1.09 -4.95
CA ILE A 43 8.95 2.09 -4.47
C ILE A 43 8.26 1.63 -3.18
N LEU A 44 8.32 2.45 -2.14
CA LEU A 44 7.59 2.23 -0.89
C LEU A 44 6.11 2.58 -1.04
N GLY A 45 5.24 1.75 -0.47
CA GLY A 45 3.79 1.96 -0.49
C GLY A 45 3.05 1.07 0.50
N ILE A 46 1.74 0.98 0.31
CA ILE A 46 0.86 0.10 1.08
C ILE A 46 0.32 -0.97 0.14
N LEU A 47 0.49 -2.22 0.56
CA LEU A 47 -0.19 -3.38 -0.02
C LEU A 47 -1.43 -3.68 0.84
N PHE A 48 -2.58 -3.82 0.21
CA PHE A 48 -3.81 -4.25 0.88
C PHE A 48 -4.64 -5.15 -0.02
N TYR A 49 -5.55 -5.91 0.56
CA TYR A 49 -6.39 -6.84 -0.18
C TYR A 49 -7.83 -6.85 0.32
N THR A 50 -8.72 -7.15 -0.61
CA THR A 50 -10.16 -7.35 -0.39
C THR A 50 -10.52 -8.79 -0.78
N GLU A 51 -11.82 -9.08 -0.84
CA GLU A 51 -12.31 -10.39 -1.29
C GLU A 51 -12.01 -10.61 -2.79
N SER A 52 -11.98 -9.56 -3.62
CA SER A 52 -11.82 -9.70 -5.08
C SER A 52 -10.41 -9.43 -5.61
N ALA A 53 -9.56 -8.69 -4.90
CA ALA A 53 -8.26 -8.30 -5.45
C ALA A 53 -7.20 -7.92 -4.41
N PHE A 54 -5.95 -7.87 -4.89
CA PHE A 54 -4.85 -7.14 -4.29
C PHE A 54 -4.71 -5.75 -4.90
N TYR A 55 -4.25 -4.82 -4.07
CA TYR A 55 -4.03 -3.43 -4.44
C TYR A 55 -2.68 -2.96 -3.89
N PHE A 56 -1.94 -2.22 -4.72
CA PHE A 56 -0.74 -1.51 -4.27
C PHE A 56 -0.89 -0.01 -4.53
N GLN A 57 -0.60 0.78 -3.50
CA GLN A 57 -0.61 2.24 -3.57
C GLN A 57 0.74 2.79 -3.07
N ALA A 58 1.45 3.50 -3.94
CA ALA A 58 2.75 4.09 -3.62
C ALA A 58 2.54 5.41 -2.89
N PHE A 59 3.52 5.77 -2.07
CA PHE A 59 3.57 7.13 -1.56
C PHE A 59 4.22 8.05 -2.59
N PRO A 60 3.66 9.24 -2.83
CA PRO A 60 4.30 10.23 -3.69
C PRO A 60 5.68 10.59 -3.11
N ARG A 61 6.73 10.50 -3.95
CA ARG A 61 8.14 10.70 -3.58
C ARG A 61 8.42 12.08 -2.95
N ARG A 62 7.52 13.06 -3.11
CA ARG A 62 7.87 14.45 -2.85
C ARG A 62 7.58 14.97 -1.46
N ASN A 63 6.72 14.37 -0.62
CA ASN A 63 6.46 14.91 0.75
C ASN A 63 5.44 14.10 1.60
N TRP A 64 5.55 12.77 1.67
CA TRP A 64 4.55 11.95 2.40
C TRP A 64 4.32 12.37 3.87
N LEU A 65 5.34 12.84 4.60
CA LEU A 65 5.16 13.33 5.98
C LEU A 65 4.46 14.70 6.07
N PHE A 66 4.44 15.50 5.00
CA PHE A 66 3.90 16.85 5.00
C PHE A 66 2.48 16.95 4.42
N SER A 67 2.09 16.04 3.52
CA SER A 67 0.74 16.05 2.92
C SER A 67 -0.38 15.74 3.92
N PHE A 68 -0.08 15.03 5.02
CA PHE A 68 -1.06 14.80 6.10
C PHE A 68 -1.35 16.02 6.98
N MET A 69 -0.61 17.13 6.84
CA MET A 69 -0.77 18.32 7.70
C MET A 69 -1.50 19.49 7.04
N ARG A 70 -1.90 19.40 5.76
CA ARG A 70 -2.45 20.54 5.04
C ARG A 70 -3.86 20.26 4.52
N ALA A 71 -4.84 20.76 5.25
CA ALA A 71 -6.17 21.01 4.72
C ALA A 71 -6.06 22.03 3.57
N GLU A 72 -6.82 21.79 2.50
CA GLU A 72 -7.13 22.73 1.42
C GLU A 72 -6.01 23.01 0.40
N GLN A 73 -5.85 22.12 -0.59
CA GLN A 73 -5.54 22.52 -1.98
C GLN A 73 -6.33 21.64 -2.97
N PRO A 74 -6.73 22.17 -4.14
CA PRO A 74 -7.53 21.44 -5.11
C PRO A 74 -6.67 20.36 -5.77
N GLU A 75 -7.00 19.09 -5.48
CA GLU A 75 -6.27 17.91 -5.91
C GLU A 75 -6.34 17.75 -7.44
N ARG A 76 -5.26 18.10 -8.13
CA ARG A 76 -4.97 17.57 -9.47
C ARG A 76 -4.74 16.06 -9.34
N GLU A 77 -5.69 15.26 -9.82
CA GLU A 77 -5.55 13.86 -10.23
C GLU A 77 -4.38 13.05 -9.61
N GLU A 78 -4.29 12.94 -8.28
CA GLU A 78 -3.47 11.89 -7.63
C GLU A 78 -4.30 10.63 -7.41
N ASN A 79 -4.99 10.23 -8.47
CA ASN A 79 -5.86 9.08 -8.50
C ASN A 79 -5.07 7.86 -8.99
N GLN A 80 -4.12 7.33 -8.21
CA GLN A 80 -3.38 6.16 -8.68
C GLN A 80 -3.22 5.12 -7.56
N LEU A 81 -4.24 4.26 -7.44
CA LEU A 81 -3.96 2.85 -7.31
C LEU A 81 -2.91 2.51 -8.37
N ASN A 82 -1.68 2.24 -7.97
CA ASN A 82 -0.62 1.98 -8.96
C ASN A 82 -0.96 0.74 -9.77
N PHE A 83 -1.58 -0.24 -9.10
CA PHE A 83 -2.18 -1.38 -9.75
C PHE A 83 -3.17 -2.11 -8.84
N ARG A 84 -4.05 -2.85 -9.51
CA ARG A 84 -4.98 -3.82 -8.94
C ARG A 84 -4.74 -5.14 -9.67
N ILE A 85 -4.66 -6.23 -8.92
CA ILE A 85 -4.59 -7.60 -9.46
C ILE A 85 -5.78 -8.36 -8.89
N LEU A 86 -6.71 -8.78 -9.76
CA LEU A 86 -7.83 -9.61 -9.32
C LEU A 86 -7.30 -10.96 -8.84
N TRP A 87 -7.91 -11.52 -7.81
CA TRP A 87 -7.56 -12.87 -7.36
C TRP A 87 -7.75 -13.92 -8.45
N SER A 88 -8.70 -13.70 -9.38
CA SER A 88 -8.91 -14.55 -10.56
C SER A 88 -7.73 -14.60 -11.50
N ASP A 89 -6.88 -13.57 -11.49
CA ASP A 89 -5.74 -13.43 -12.39
C ASP A 89 -4.43 -13.94 -11.72
N VAL A 90 -4.49 -14.32 -10.44
CA VAL A 90 -3.33 -14.81 -9.69
C VAL A 90 -3.16 -16.31 -9.91
N GLU A 91 -2.17 -16.68 -10.71
CA GLU A 91 -1.83 -18.10 -10.91
C GLU A 91 -1.01 -18.68 -9.75
N LYS A 92 -0.11 -17.89 -9.16
CA LYS A 92 0.81 -18.34 -8.13
C LYS A 92 1.24 -17.21 -7.21
N ILE A 93 1.37 -17.51 -5.92
CA ILE A 93 1.99 -16.63 -4.92
C ILE A 93 3.20 -17.36 -4.33
N GLU A 94 4.37 -16.77 -4.48
CA GLU A 94 5.60 -17.25 -3.86
C GLU A 94 5.97 -16.37 -2.69
N LEU A 95 6.10 -16.97 -1.51
CA LEU A 95 6.63 -16.30 -0.34
C LEU A 95 8.11 -16.65 -0.24
N PRO A 96 9.02 -15.66 -0.12
CA PRO A 96 10.42 -15.96 0.07
C PRO A 96 10.60 -16.82 1.33
N PRO A 97 11.56 -17.76 1.35
CA PRO A 97 11.84 -18.54 2.55
C PRO A 97 12.11 -17.58 3.71
N ARG A 98 11.44 -17.80 4.84
CA ARG A 98 11.64 -16.98 6.04
C ARG A 98 13.12 -17.04 6.40
N LYS A 99 13.86 -15.95 6.17
CA LYS A 99 15.19 -15.80 6.76
C LYS A 99 14.98 -15.74 8.27
N HIS A 100 15.37 -16.77 9.00
CA HIS A 100 15.40 -16.73 10.46
C HIS A 100 16.39 -15.62 10.88
N PRO A 101 15.93 -14.49 11.45
CA PRO A 101 16.82 -13.37 11.76
C PRO A 101 17.86 -13.72 12.84
N PHE A 102 17.65 -14.82 13.57
CA PHE A 102 18.53 -15.27 14.65
C PHE A 102 19.71 -16.15 14.21
N LEU A 103 19.78 -16.60 12.94
CA LEU A 103 20.86 -17.47 12.46
C LEU A 103 21.93 -16.74 11.62
N ALA A 104 21.71 -15.48 11.26
CA ALA A 104 22.67 -14.69 10.48
C ALA A 104 23.87 -14.16 11.30
N LEU A 105 23.92 -14.43 12.60
CA LEU A 105 25.01 -14.03 13.50
C LEU A 105 25.99 -15.17 13.83
N LEU A 106 25.81 -16.36 13.26
CA LEU A 106 26.65 -17.54 13.51
C LEU A 106 27.22 -18.18 12.22
N SER A 107 27.21 -17.45 11.09
CA SER A 107 27.83 -17.87 9.83
C SER A 107 29.02 -16.98 9.50
#